data_AF-A0AA35JDZ4-F1
#
_entry.id   AF-A0AA35JDZ4-F1
#
_cell.length_a   1.000
_cell.length_b   1.000
_cell.length_c   1.000
_cell.angle_alpha   90.00
_cell.angle_beta   90.00
_cell.angle_gamma   90.00
#
_symmetry.space_group_name_H-M   'P 1'
#
loop_
_entity.id
_entity.type
_entity.pdbx_description
1 polymer ?
#
loop_
_entity_poly.entity_id
_entity_poly.type
_entity_poly.pdbx_seq_one_letter_code
_entity_poly.pdbx_strand_id
1 'polypeptide(L)'
;MDLENVSCPICLKKFDNLQALNKHLDVEHEFNDNEDSLGSNENSTSNGKATKVSSGVDKVQKLKRSHWEKFQKGKSHCQACGKTLNNEIGAINCKKCGKLHCRRHLPNMIKLDLSARYEPEHGKWYNCCHACFVNKPGYNDYGKAINLTQEFFKLRNMKKEDKNLRLLQLENRFVRLVNGLITLYKKYNGSIIYNLKMNNEISKLERTVTPWRDDRSVLYCNICSEPFGLLLRKHHCRLCGMIVCDNAYRNCSNQIDIGYLVSAASDLPFDYDIEKDNLSEIPVSVRLCSHCISMLFVGRKFSKDVEMPLSGIFAKYESMQNISKVIDSLLPIFEDSLNNLKLETVKDSKRVSDPKNLNELARLRHKLLGSFNLYNTLTRQLVCIEPRNHVERQLQNSIKTASASYINEKILPLKSLPAILNPEGPKTQKDEPEVKKLSQLMIENLTIKEVKELRQELMVLKEQSYLIESTIQDYKKQRRLEEIVTLNKNLEELHSRIHTVQSKLGDNGFS
;
A
#
# COMPACT_ATOMS: atom_id res chain seq x y z
N MET A 1 43.03 26.71 -3.30
CA MET A 1 41.60 26.34 -3.28
C MET A 1 41.26 26.19 -4.74
N ASP A 2 41.54 24.97 -5.23
CA ASP A 2 41.76 24.70 -6.65
C ASP A 2 40.45 24.66 -7.43
N LEU A 3 40.48 25.24 -8.62
CA LEU A 3 39.34 25.34 -9.53
C LEU A 3 38.83 23.94 -9.89
N GLU A 4 37.54 23.68 -9.65
CA GLU A 4 36.87 22.45 -10.04
C GLU A 4 36.84 22.34 -11.57
N ASN A 5 37.76 21.54 -12.11
CA ASN A 5 37.69 21.08 -13.50
C ASN A 5 36.48 20.16 -13.67
N VAL A 6 35.45 20.64 -14.37
CA VAL A 6 34.21 19.89 -14.60
C VAL A 6 34.26 19.24 -15.98
N SER A 7 33.92 17.96 -16.08
CA SER A 7 33.91 17.23 -17.36
C SER A 7 32.51 17.01 -17.91
N CYS A 8 32.35 17.10 -19.23
CA CYS A 8 31.09 16.77 -19.90
C CYS A 8 30.73 15.30 -19.68
N PRO A 9 29.53 14.98 -19.16
CA PRO A 9 29.14 13.59 -18.89
C PRO A 9 28.88 12.76 -20.16
N ILE A 10 28.76 13.42 -21.32
CA ILE A 10 28.44 12.77 -22.60
C ILE A 10 29.72 12.44 -23.39
N CYS A 11 30.63 13.41 -23.53
CA CYS A 11 31.86 13.23 -24.31
C CYS A 11 33.16 13.31 -23.49
N LEU A 12 33.07 13.50 -22.18
CA LEU A 12 34.19 13.51 -21.22
C LEU A 12 35.25 14.62 -21.44
N LYS A 13 34.98 15.60 -22.30
CA LYS A 13 35.82 16.82 -22.42
C LYS A 13 35.80 17.62 -21.12
N LYS A 14 36.97 18.11 -20.68
CA LYS A 14 37.13 18.91 -19.45
C LYS A 14 36.96 20.40 -19.73
N PHE A 15 36.37 21.10 -18.77
CA PHE A 15 36.10 22.54 -18.82
C PHE A 15 36.53 23.18 -17.51
N ASP A 16 37.06 24.40 -17.64
CA ASP A 16 37.61 25.16 -16.51
C ASP A 16 36.52 25.73 -15.58
N ASN A 17 35.26 25.74 -16.03
CA ASN A 17 34.10 26.16 -15.22
C ASN A 17 32.77 25.61 -15.78
N LEU A 18 31.74 25.64 -14.93
CA LEU A 18 30.37 25.20 -15.25
C LEU A 18 29.71 25.98 -16.40
N GLN A 19 30.05 27.27 -16.60
CA GLN A 19 29.51 28.06 -17.71
C GLN A 19 30.01 27.55 -19.07
N ALA A 20 31.29 27.21 -19.17
CA ALA A 20 31.89 26.64 -20.37
C ALA A 20 31.33 25.23 -20.66
N LEU A 21 31.10 24.43 -19.61
CA LEU A 21 30.44 23.13 -19.75
C LEU A 21 29.00 23.27 -20.26
N ASN A 22 28.19 24.16 -19.68
CA ASN A 22 26.81 24.36 -20.10
C ASN A 22 26.72 24.81 -21.56
N LYS A 23 27.57 25.76 -21.97
CA LYS A 23 27.66 26.17 -23.39
C LYS A 23 28.03 25.01 -24.31
N HIS A 24 28.92 24.11 -23.89
CA HIS A 24 29.27 22.93 -24.66
C HIS A 24 28.09 21.94 -24.77
N LEU A 25 27.34 21.72 -23.68
CA LEU A 25 26.14 20.88 -23.68
C LEU A 25 25.06 21.46 -24.61
N ASP A 26 24.87 22.77 -24.61
CA ASP A 26 23.86 23.44 -25.44
C ASP A 26 24.19 23.37 -26.95
N VAL A 27 25.48 23.46 -27.31
CA VAL A 27 25.93 23.52 -28.71
C VAL A 27 26.21 22.14 -29.31
N GLU A 28 26.94 21.28 -28.61
CA GLU A 28 27.40 19.98 -29.16
C GLU A 28 26.44 18.82 -28.85
N HIS A 29 25.52 19.03 -27.90
CA HIS A 29 24.56 18.03 -27.47
C HIS A 29 23.10 18.51 -27.54
N GLU A 30 22.84 19.64 -28.23
CA GLU A 30 21.52 20.17 -28.59
C GLU A 30 20.53 20.25 -27.41
N PHE A 31 21.00 20.60 -26.21
CA PHE A 31 20.14 20.74 -25.02
C PHE A 31 19.25 21.98 -25.01
N ASN A 32 19.27 22.79 -26.09
CA ASN A 32 18.55 24.05 -26.18
C ASN A 32 17.21 23.93 -26.92
N ASP A 33 16.28 23.13 -26.38
CA ASP A 33 14.86 23.29 -26.67
C ASP A 33 14.27 24.33 -25.70
N ASN A 34 14.45 25.61 -26.01
CA ASN A 34 13.48 26.70 -25.77
C ASN A 34 14.08 28.05 -26.17
N GLU A 35 13.50 28.64 -27.21
CA GLU A 35 13.75 30.00 -27.64
C GLU A 35 13.41 31.05 -26.56
N ASP A 36 14.23 32.10 -26.59
CA ASP A 36 13.98 33.47 -26.14
C ASP A 36 14.01 33.80 -24.64
N SER A 37 15.24 33.97 -24.12
CA SER A 37 15.55 35.00 -23.12
C SER A 37 17.05 35.34 -23.09
N LEU A 38 17.49 36.30 -23.91
CA LEU A 38 18.72 37.04 -23.65
C LEU A 38 18.51 38.54 -23.89
N GLY A 39 18.70 39.31 -22.81
CA GLY A 39 18.94 40.74 -22.87
C GLY A 39 20.38 41.07 -22.51
N SER A 40 21.07 41.75 -23.45
CA SER A 40 22.05 42.85 -23.29
C SER A 40 23.37 42.60 -22.50
N ASN A 41 24.56 43.08 -22.87
CA ASN A 41 25.00 44.08 -23.86
C ASN A 41 26.55 44.03 -24.04
N GLU A 42 26.99 44.04 -25.30
CA GLU A 42 27.92 44.99 -25.97
C GLU A 42 29.41 45.20 -25.59
N ASN A 43 30.26 45.05 -26.64
CA ASN A 43 31.36 45.91 -27.17
C ASN A 43 32.50 45.02 -27.73
N SER A 44 33.14 45.22 -28.88
CA SER A 44 33.26 46.35 -29.81
C SER A 44 34.04 45.93 -31.07
N THR A 45 33.86 46.70 -32.17
CA THR A 45 34.79 46.99 -33.29
C THR A 45 35.22 45.88 -34.28
N SER A 46 34.68 45.92 -35.51
CA SER A 46 35.34 46.46 -36.74
C SER A 46 35.03 45.71 -38.06
N ASN A 47 34.70 46.52 -39.08
CA ASN A 47 34.84 46.39 -40.53
C ASN A 47 34.24 45.21 -41.34
N GLY A 48 33.35 45.57 -42.27
CA GLY A 48 33.09 44.80 -43.50
C GLY A 48 31.79 45.19 -44.21
N LYS A 49 31.88 45.97 -45.29
CA LYS A 49 30.77 46.32 -46.19
C LYS A 49 30.14 45.07 -46.85
N ALA A 50 28.80 44.95 -46.81
CA ALA A 50 28.02 44.41 -47.93
C ALA A 50 26.53 44.81 -47.81
N THR A 51 26.16 45.70 -48.73
CA THR A 51 24.89 45.91 -49.45
C THR A 51 23.55 45.39 -48.90
N LYS A 52 22.61 46.35 -48.79
CA LYS A 52 21.17 46.24 -48.55
C LYS A 52 20.47 45.23 -49.49
N VAL A 53 19.61 44.40 -48.90
CA VAL A 53 18.34 43.98 -49.51
C VAL A 53 17.22 44.46 -48.59
N SER A 54 16.29 45.23 -49.15
CA SER A 54 15.11 45.71 -48.46
C SER A 54 14.06 44.61 -48.34
N SER A 55 13.79 44.16 -47.12
CA SER A 55 12.53 43.50 -46.77
C SER A 55 11.86 44.33 -45.68
N GLY A 56 10.59 44.67 -45.90
CA GLY A 56 9.81 45.60 -45.09
C GLY A 56 9.95 45.34 -43.60
N VAL A 57 10.29 46.40 -42.86
CA VAL A 57 10.34 46.38 -41.40
C VAL A 57 8.92 46.17 -40.89
N ASP A 58 8.59 44.94 -40.54
CA ASP A 58 7.49 44.64 -39.62
C ASP A 58 7.73 45.47 -38.37
N LYS A 59 6.86 46.46 -38.13
CA LYS A 59 6.88 47.26 -36.91
C LYS A 59 6.69 46.30 -35.75
N VAL A 60 7.78 45.95 -35.06
CA VAL A 60 7.75 45.18 -33.81
C VAL A 60 6.68 45.79 -32.91
N GLN A 61 5.58 45.06 -32.71
CA GLN A 61 4.45 45.54 -31.96
C GLN A 61 4.88 45.68 -30.49
N LYS A 62 4.94 46.93 -30.01
CA LYS A 62 5.42 47.27 -28.65
C LYS A 62 4.23 47.42 -27.70
N LEU A 63 4.41 46.98 -26.46
CA LEU A 63 3.45 47.19 -25.37
C LEU A 63 3.08 48.68 -25.26
N LYS A 64 1.79 48.99 -25.14
CA LYS A 64 1.25 50.33 -24.93
C LYS A 64 1.88 50.97 -23.68
N ARG A 65 2.55 52.11 -23.86
CA ARG A 65 3.22 52.87 -22.78
C ARG A 65 2.56 54.21 -22.45
N SER A 66 1.46 54.55 -23.12
CA SER A 66 0.79 55.85 -22.96
C SER A 66 0.29 56.13 -21.53
N HIS A 67 0.12 55.07 -20.73
CA HIS A 67 -0.34 55.13 -19.34
C HIS A 67 0.81 55.17 -18.31
N TRP A 68 2.08 55.20 -18.76
CA TRP A 68 3.23 55.19 -17.86
C TRP A 68 3.50 56.57 -17.28
N GLU A 69 3.71 56.62 -15.96
CA GLU A 69 4.16 57.81 -15.26
C GLU A 69 5.55 58.25 -15.73
N LYS A 70 5.73 59.56 -15.93
CA LYS A 70 7.02 60.13 -16.30
C LYS A 70 7.91 60.24 -15.06
N PHE A 71 9.13 59.72 -15.16
CA PHE A 71 10.13 59.88 -14.10
C PHE A 71 10.63 61.34 -14.03
N GLN A 72 10.63 61.90 -12.83
CA GLN A 72 11.16 63.20 -12.50
C GLN A 72 12.23 63.04 -11.41
N LYS A 73 13.48 63.39 -11.74
CA LYS A 73 14.62 63.26 -10.83
C LYS A 73 14.37 64.07 -9.56
N GLY A 74 14.50 63.43 -8.39
CA GLY A 74 14.30 64.04 -7.08
C GLY A 74 12.84 64.25 -6.65
N LYS A 75 11.86 64.01 -7.54
CA LYS A 75 10.42 64.16 -7.24
C LYS A 75 9.63 62.86 -7.33
N SER A 76 10.09 61.90 -8.15
CA SER A 76 9.44 60.60 -8.27
C SER A 76 9.77 59.70 -7.08
N HIS A 77 8.74 59.07 -6.52
CA HIS A 77 8.83 58.17 -5.38
C HIS A 77 8.31 56.79 -5.76
N CYS A 78 8.83 55.74 -5.11
CA CYS A 78 8.31 54.40 -5.30
C CYS A 78 6.89 54.31 -4.75
N GLN A 79 5.92 53.90 -5.58
CA GLN A 79 4.53 53.76 -5.16
C GLN A 79 4.30 52.80 -3.97
N ALA A 80 5.21 51.83 -3.76
CA ALA A 80 5.06 50.82 -2.71
C ALA A 80 5.78 51.16 -1.39
N CYS A 81 6.92 51.85 -1.42
CA CYS A 81 7.72 52.13 -0.21
C CYS A 81 8.04 53.61 0.02
N GLY A 82 7.59 54.50 -0.86
CA GLY A 82 7.81 55.94 -0.73
C GLY A 82 9.24 56.42 -0.96
N LYS A 83 10.24 55.54 -1.11
CA LYS A 83 11.64 55.96 -1.36
C LYS A 83 11.75 56.76 -2.66
N THR A 84 12.49 57.87 -2.62
CA THR A 84 12.80 58.69 -3.81
C THR A 84 13.58 57.86 -4.82
N LEU A 85 13.12 57.85 -6.06
CA LEU A 85 13.67 57.01 -7.12
C LEU A 85 14.89 57.70 -7.76
N ASN A 86 15.94 56.92 -7.97
CA ASN A 86 17.18 57.33 -8.65
C ASN A 86 17.73 56.13 -9.44
N ASN A 87 18.90 56.27 -10.06
CA ASN A 87 19.50 55.21 -10.89
C ASN A 87 19.94 53.97 -10.07
N GLU A 88 20.27 54.14 -8.79
CA GLU A 88 20.72 53.07 -7.90
C GLU A 88 19.54 52.23 -7.38
N ILE A 89 18.49 52.90 -6.89
CA ILE A 89 17.23 52.30 -6.42
C ILE A 89 16.41 51.76 -7.61
N GLY A 90 16.58 52.38 -8.78
CA GLY A 90 15.88 52.12 -10.03
C GLY A 90 14.52 52.80 -10.09
N ALA A 91 14.13 53.25 -11.28
CA ALA A 91 12.84 53.90 -11.54
C ALA A 91 12.13 53.17 -12.69
N ILE A 92 11.32 52.16 -12.37
CA ILE A 92 10.74 51.25 -13.36
C ILE A 92 9.21 51.31 -13.28
N ASN A 93 8.54 51.57 -14.41
CA ASN A 93 7.08 51.50 -14.48
C ASN A 93 6.59 50.05 -14.49
N CYS A 94 5.60 49.75 -13.65
CA CYS A 94 4.79 48.55 -13.76
C CYS A 94 4.14 48.47 -15.14
N LYS A 95 4.30 47.34 -15.84
CA LYS A 95 3.85 47.21 -17.23
C LYS A 95 2.33 47.14 -17.39
N LYS A 96 1.59 46.90 -16.30
CA LYS A 96 0.11 46.85 -16.26
C LYS A 96 -0.56 48.17 -15.88
N CYS A 97 -0.08 48.83 -14.82
CA CYS A 97 -0.70 50.05 -14.28
C CYS A 97 0.08 51.34 -14.58
N GLY A 98 1.33 51.22 -15.05
CA GLY A 98 2.15 52.37 -15.45
C GLY A 98 2.79 53.15 -14.29
N LYS A 99 2.49 52.83 -13.04
CA LYS A 99 3.07 53.51 -11.86
C LYS A 99 4.55 53.20 -11.66
N LEU A 100 5.30 54.13 -11.09
CA LEU A 100 6.74 53.99 -10.83
C LEU A 100 7.05 53.21 -9.54
N HIS A 101 7.97 52.25 -9.66
CA HIS A 101 8.47 51.44 -8.55
C HIS A 101 10.00 51.33 -8.59
N CYS A 102 10.61 51.05 -7.43
CA CYS A 102 12.00 50.63 -7.37
C CYS A 102 12.17 49.17 -7.78
N ARG A 103 13.40 48.75 -8.11
CA ARG A 103 13.71 47.37 -8.56
C ARG A 103 13.14 46.31 -7.62
N ARG A 104 13.22 46.55 -6.30
CA ARG A 104 12.76 45.61 -5.26
C ARG A 104 11.24 45.42 -5.21
N HIS A 105 10.44 46.39 -5.67
CA HIS A 105 8.97 46.31 -5.66
C HIS A 105 8.37 45.97 -7.02
N LEU A 106 9.19 45.49 -7.96
CA LEU A 106 8.75 45.00 -9.26
C LEU A 106 9.21 43.56 -9.60
N PRO A 107 9.19 42.58 -8.65
CA PRO A 107 9.67 41.22 -8.91
C PRO A 107 8.64 40.34 -9.63
N ASN A 108 7.36 40.71 -9.60
CA ASN A 108 6.28 39.81 -10.04
C ASN A 108 6.10 39.85 -11.55
N MET A 109 5.81 38.70 -12.15
CA MET A 109 5.59 38.55 -13.58
C MET A 109 4.12 38.25 -13.87
N ILE A 110 3.56 38.91 -14.88
CA ILE A 110 2.21 38.65 -15.40
C ILE A 110 2.23 38.63 -16.92
N LYS A 111 1.32 37.85 -17.53
CA LYS A 111 1.12 37.88 -18.97
C LYS A 111 0.17 39.00 -19.39
N LEU A 112 0.62 39.84 -20.31
CA LEU A 112 -0.17 40.94 -20.87
C LEU A 112 -0.23 40.90 -22.39
N ASP A 113 -1.32 41.42 -22.94
CA ASP A 113 -1.42 41.78 -24.35
C ASP A 113 -0.71 43.13 -24.63
N LEU A 114 -0.67 43.53 -25.90
CA LEU A 114 -0.05 44.80 -26.33
C LEU A 114 -0.79 46.04 -25.81
N SER A 115 -2.04 45.90 -25.37
CA SER A 115 -2.82 46.98 -24.75
C SER A 115 -2.63 47.05 -23.23
N ALA A 116 -1.71 46.25 -22.66
CA ALA A 116 -1.48 46.12 -21.23
C ALA A 116 -2.71 45.59 -20.45
N ARG A 117 -3.51 44.70 -21.05
CA ARG A 117 -4.56 43.92 -20.38
C ARG A 117 -4.05 42.53 -20.03
N TYR A 118 -4.65 41.88 -19.04
CA TYR A 118 -4.29 40.50 -18.68
C TYR A 118 -4.65 39.55 -19.80
N GLU A 119 -3.71 38.70 -20.22
CA GLU A 119 -3.91 37.70 -21.28
C GLU A 119 -3.15 36.41 -20.93
N PRO A 120 -3.77 35.46 -20.21
CA PRO A 120 -3.08 34.29 -19.64
C PRO A 120 -2.64 33.25 -20.69
N GLU A 121 -3.32 33.14 -21.82
CA GLU A 121 -3.04 32.10 -22.82
C GLU A 121 -1.93 32.57 -23.77
N HIS A 122 -2.15 33.69 -24.47
CA HIS A 122 -1.27 34.18 -25.53
C HIS A 122 -0.46 35.43 -25.17
N GLY A 123 -0.57 35.92 -23.93
CA GLY A 123 0.10 37.14 -23.50
C GLY A 123 1.59 36.93 -23.27
N LYS A 124 2.37 38.01 -23.43
CA LYS A 124 3.82 38.00 -23.15
C LYS A 124 4.08 38.34 -21.69
N TRP A 125 5.14 37.77 -21.13
CA TRP A 125 5.53 38.01 -19.74
C TRP A 125 6.10 39.40 -19.53
N TYR A 126 5.60 40.11 -18.52
CA TYR A 126 6.06 41.44 -18.14
C TYR A 126 6.08 41.62 -16.63
N ASN A 127 7.06 42.39 -16.14
CA ASN A 127 7.13 42.72 -14.72
C ASN A 127 6.00 43.67 -14.30
N CYS A 128 5.48 43.44 -13.10
CA CYS A 128 4.43 44.24 -12.50
C CYS A 128 4.65 44.43 -11.00
N CYS A 129 3.93 45.39 -10.43
CA CYS A 129 3.89 45.58 -8.99
C CYS A 129 3.03 44.49 -8.33
N HIS A 130 3.25 44.26 -7.03
CA HIS A 130 2.50 43.28 -6.25
C HIS A 130 0.97 43.47 -6.33
N ALA A 131 0.49 44.71 -6.32
CA ALA A 131 -0.95 44.99 -6.46
C ALA A 131 -1.53 44.51 -7.79
N CYS A 132 -0.79 44.62 -8.90
CA CYS A 132 -1.25 44.08 -10.19
C CYS A 132 -1.14 42.55 -10.24
N PHE A 133 -0.20 41.96 -9.53
CA PHE A 133 -0.06 40.51 -9.46
C PHE A 133 -1.23 39.86 -8.72
N VAL A 134 -1.55 40.36 -7.52
CA VAL A 134 -2.60 39.81 -6.65
C VAL A 134 -4.01 40.11 -7.19
N ASN A 135 -4.22 41.30 -7.77
CA ASN A 135 -5.52 41.66 -8.35
C ASN A 135 -5.72 41.12 -9.78
N LYS A 136 -4.85 40.21 -10.25
CA LYS A 136 -5.05 39.55 -11.54
C LYS A 136 -6.31 38.66 -11.46
N PRO A 137 -7.20 38.68 -12.47
CA PRO A 137 -8.28 37.70 -12.58
C PRO A 137 -7.75 36.27 -12.48
N GLY A 138 -8.37 35.48 -11.60
CA GLY A 138 -7.99 34.10 -11.32
C GLY A 138 -6.72 33.91 -10.50
N TYR A 139 -6.25 34.92 -9.76
CA TYR A 139 -5.12 34.76 -8.82
C TYR A 139 -5.44 33.76 -7.68
N ASN A 140 -6.68 33.77 -7.18
CA ASN A 140 -7.16 32.85 -6.14
C ASN A 140 -8.12 31.77 -6.69
N ASP A 141 -8.27 31.66 -8.02
CA ASP A 141 -9.10 30.61 -8.61
C ASP A 141 -8.32 29.29 -8.64
N TYR A 142 -9.03 28.16 -8.70
CA TYR A 142 -8.41 26.86 -8.94
C TYR A 142 -7.55 26.95 -10.21
N GLY A 143 -6.26 26.61 -10.10
CA GLY A 143 -5.36 26.61 -11.25
C GLY A 143 -5.86 25.71 -12.38
N LYS A 144 -5.24 25.82 -13.56
CA LYS A 144 -5.57 24.94 -14.69
C LYS A 144 -5.12 23.51 -14.40
N ALA A 145 -6.05 22.57 -14.28
CA ALA A 145 -5.75 21.14 -14.22
C ALA A 145 -5.65 20.58 -15.65
N ILE A 146 -4.55 19.89 -15.95
CA ILE A 146 -4.38 19.16 -17.22
C ILE A 146 -4.45 17.66 -16.90
N ASN A 147 -5.44 16.98 -17.46
CA ASN A 147 -5.58 15.54 -17.30
C ASN A 147 -4.67 14.80 -18.30
N LEU A 148 -3.56 14.24 -17.82
CA LEU A 148 -2.61 13.44 -18.62
C LEU A 148 -2.84 11.92 -18.50
N THR A 149 -3.99 11.51 -17.98
CA THR A 149 -4.28 10.09 -17.69
C THR A 149 -4.22 9.22 -18.95
N GLN A 150 -4.75 9.71 -20.09
CA GLN A 150 -4.71 8.96 -21.35
C GLN A 150 -3.27 8.77 -21.85
N GLU A 151 -2.44 9.81 -21.76
CA GLU A 151 -1.04 9.74 -22.19
C GLU A 151 -0.22 8.82 -21.28
N PHE A 152 -0.47 8.89 -19.97
CA PHE A 152 0.07 7.93 -19.01
C PHE A 152 -0.31 6.49 -19.35
N PHE A 153 -1.58 6.22 -19.69
CA PHE A 153 -2.02 4.88 -20.07
C PHE A 153 -1.34 4.38 -21.35
N LYS A 154 -1.18 5.23 -22.38
CA LYS A 154 -0.44 4.85 -23.60
C LYS A 154 1.00 4.44 -23.27
N LEU A 155 1.74 5.30 -22.57
CA LEU A 155 3.14 5.03 -22.19
C LEU A 155 3.27 3.78 -21.31
N ARG A 156 2.34 3.60 -20.36
CA ARG A 156 2.30 2.43 -19.48
C ARG A 156 2.00 1.15 -20.27
N ASN A 157 1.06 1.19 -21.21
CA ASN A 157 0.67 0.04 -22.01
C ASN A 157 1.81 -0.41 -22.92
N MET A 158 2.51 0.51 -23.59
CA MET A 158 3.69 0.18 -24.39
C MET A 158 4.76 -0.56 -23.57
N LYS A 159 5.06 -0.08 -22.36
CA LYS A 159 6.02 -0.77 -21.46
C LYS A 159 5.49 -2.13 -20.97
N LYS A 160 4.19 -2.25 -20.74
CA LYS A 160 3.54 -3.49 -20.32
C LYS A 160 3.58 -4.53 -21.44
N GLU A 161 3.31 -4.13 -22.68
CA GLU A 161 3.31 -5.00 -23.85
C GLU A 161 4.71 -5.58 -24.13
N ASP A 162 5.76 -4.76 -24.10
CA ASP A 162 7.15 -5.24 -24.21
C ASP A 162 7.51 -6.24 -23.09
N LYS A 163 7.12 -5.94 -21.85
CA LYS A 163 7.33 -6.86 -20.72
C LYS A 163 6.58 -8.18 -20.92
N ASN A 164 5.33 -8.13 -21.38
CA ASN A 164 4.52 -9.32 -21.64
C ASN A 164 5.09 -10.16 -22.78
N LEU A 165 5.57 -9.53 -23.87
CA LEU A 165 6.23 -10.23 -24.96
C LEU A 165 7.48 -10.97 -24.47
N ARG A 166 8.32 -10.30 -23.67
CA ARG A 166 9.51 -10.92 -23.08
C ARG A 166 9.16 -12.08 -22.15
N LEU A 167 8.08 -11.95 -21.36
CA LEU A 167 7.58 -13.03 -20.53
C LEU A 167 7.15 -14.24 -21.37
N LEU A 168 6.31 -14.03 -22.40
CA LEU A 168 5.86 -15.09 -23.30
C LEU A 168 7.03 -15.80 -24.00
N GLN A 169 8.03 -15.04 -24.46
CA GLN A 169 9.25 -15.64 -25.04
C GLN A 169 10.01 -16.48 -24.01
N LEU A 170 10.10 -16.00 -22.77
CA LEU A 170 10.78 -16.70 -21.69
C LEU A 170 10.04 -17.98 -21.28
N GLU A 171 8.72 -17.94 -21.23
CA GLU A 171 7.85 -19.10 -20.96
C GLU A 171 8.00 -20.17 -22.05
N ASN A 172 7.94 -19.79 -23.32
CA ASN A 172 8.17 -20.71 -24.43
C ASN A 172 9.55 -21.37 -24.38
N ARG A 173 10.59 -20.59 -24.06
CA ARG A 173 11.96 -21.12 -23.87
C ARG A 173 12.03 -22.08 -22.70
N PHE A 174 11.34 -21.75 -21.60
CA PHE A 174 11.31 -22.55 -20.40
C PHE A 174 10.61 -23.89 -20.61
N VAL A 175 9.44 -23.90 -21.26
CA VAL A 175 8.74 -25.14 -21.66
C VAL A 175 9.63 -26.01 -22.54
N ARG A 176 10.21 -25.44 -23.60
CA ARG A 176 11.12 -26.18 -24.52
C ARG A 176 12.33 -26.77 -23.79
N LEU A 177 12.93 -26.00 -22.89
CA LEU A 177 14.08 -26.45 -22.10
C LEU A 177 13.69 -27.62 -21.18
N VAL A 178 12.63 -27.44 -20.40
CA VAL A 178 12.17 -28.44 -19.42
C VAL A 178 11.77 -29.73 -20.12
N ASN A 179 10.91 -29.67 -21.15
CA ASN A 179 10.47 -30.86 -21.87
C ASN A 179 11.67 -31.58 -22.47
N GLY A 180 12.57 -30.86 -23.16
CA GLY A 180 13.76 -31.46 -23.75
C GLY A 180 14.69 -32.11 -22.72
N LEU A 181 14.88 -31.49 -21.54
CA LEU A 181 15.70 -32.08 -20.47
C LEU A 181 15.09 -33.36 -19.93
N ILE A 182 13.77 -33.39 -19.71
CA ILE A 182 13.06 -34.59 -19.24
C ILE A 182 13.13 -35.70 -20.31
N THR A 183 12.92 -35.37 -21.59
CA THR A 183 13.06 -36.32 -22.70
C THR A 183 14.45 -36.93 -22.74
N LEU A 184 15.50 -36.10 -22.65
CA LEU A 184 16.88 -36.55 -22.66
C LEU A 184 17.20 -37.43 -21.43
N TYR A 185 16.75 -37.01 -20.25
CA TYR A 185 16.92 -37.80 -19.03
C TYR A 185 16.29 -39.18 -19.20
N LYS A 186 15.00 -39.27 -19.56
CA LYS A 186 14.30 -40.54 -19.77
C LYS A 186 14.96 -41.42 -20.84
N LYS A 187 15.51 -40.81 -21.90
CA LYS A 187 16.20 -41.54 -22.98
C LYS A 187 17.51 -42.18 -22.53
N TYR A 188 18.28 -41.53 -21.67
CA TYR A 188 19.61 -41.99 -21.26
C TYR A 188 19.63 -42.66 -19.88
N ASN A 189 18.59 -42.50 -19.06
CA ASN A 189 18.48 -43.12 -17.74
C ASN A 189 18.69 -44.64 -17.83
N GLY A 190 19.66 -45.18 -17.08
CA GLY A 190 20.05 -46.60 -17.12
C GLY A 190 21.08 -46.99 -18.19
N SER A 191 21.57 -46.06 -19.02
CA SER A 191 22.62 -46.35 -20.01
C SER A 191 24.04 -46.26 -19.40
N ILE A 192 24.94 -47.17 -19.77
CA ILE A 192 26.33 -47.21 -19.24
C ILE A 192 27.16 -45.97 -19.67
N ILE A 193 26.78 -45.31 -20.78
CA ILE A 193 27.46 -44.11 -21.31
C ILE A 193 26.69 -42.82 -20.96
N TYR A 194 25.86 -42.88 -19.91
CA TYR A 194 24.96 -41.83 -19.44
C TYR A 194 25.62 -40.44 -19.44
N ASN A 195 26.73 -40.29 -18.72
CA ASN A 195 27.31 -38.96 -18.47
C ASN A 195 27.91 -38.28 -19.71
N LEU A 196 28.54 -39.02 -20.62
CA LEU A 196 29.26 -38.38 -21.74
C LEU A 196 28.32 -37.97 -22.88
N LYS A 197 27.39 -38.86 -23.27
CA LYS A 197 26.44 -38.58 -24.35
C LYS A 197 25.35 -37.61 -23.92
N MET A 198 24.82 -37.76 -22.70
CA MET A 198 23.73 -36.90 -22.21
C MET A 198 24.19 -35.44 -22.05
N ASN A 199 25.37 -35.19 -21.49
CA ASN A 199 25.86 -33.82 -21.31
C ASN A 199 26.04 -33.05 -22.63
N ASN A 200 26.48 -33.73 -23.69
CA ASN A 200 26.59 -33.12 -25.01
C ASN A 200 25.21 -32.76 -25.58
N GLU A 201 24.24 -33.69 -25.49
CA GLU A 201 22.87 -33.45 -25.95
C GLU A 201 22.15 -32.36 -25.15
N ILE A 202 22.35 -32.31 -23.82
CA ILE A 202 21.87 -31.23 -22.95
C ILE A 202 22.46 -29.89 -23.41
N SER A 203 23.78 -29.83 -23.61
CA SER A 203 24.45 -28.59 -24.03
C SER A 203 24.00 -28.12 -25.42
N LYS A 204 23.67 -29.04 -26.33
CA LYS A 204 23.04 -28.71 -27.61
C LYS A 204 21.64 -28.16 -27.41
N LEU A 205 20.79 -28.85 -26.64
CA LEU A 205 19.44 -28.40 -26.31
C LEU A 205 19.45 -26.99 -25.71
N GLU A 206 20.27 -26.74 -24.68
CA GLU A 206 20.37 -25.44 -24.01
C GLU A 206 20.68 -24.30 -25.00
N ARG A 207 21.58 -24.53 -25.97
CA ARG A 207 21.92 -23.54 -27.01
C ARG A 207 20.80 -23.35 -28.04
N THR A 208 19.96 -24.36 -28.30
CA THR A 208 18.79 -24.22 -29.18
C THR A 208 17.62 -23.47 -28.51
N VAL A 209 17.60 -23.42 -27.18
CA VAL A 209 16.60 -22.67 -26.41
C VAL A 209 16.91 -21.18 -26.46
N THR A 210 18.17 -20.80 -26.28
CA THR A 210 18.60 -19.40 -26.34
C THR A 210 20.07 -19.29 -26.75
N PRO A 211 20.46 -18.31 -27.59
CA PRO A 211 21.85 -18.07 -27.90
C PRO A 211 22.58 -17.56 -26.65
N TRP A 212 23.68 -18.21 -26.30
CA TRP A 212 24.49 -17.80 -25.16
C TRP A 212 25.42 -16.65 -25.56
N ARG A 213 25.55 -15.66 -24.67
CA ARG A 213 26.54 -14.60 -24.82
C ARG A 213 27.95 -15.21 -24.78
N ASP A 214 28.84 -14.67 -25.60
CA ASP A 214 30.24 -15.09 -25.59
C ASP A 214 30.95 -14.62 -24.31
N ASP A 215 31.66 -15.53 -23.66
CA ASP A 215 32.33 -15.29 -22.38
C ASP A 215 33.37 -14.18 -22.47
N ARG A 216 34.09 -14.07 -23.58
CA ARG A 216 35.20 -13.11 -23.74
C ARG A 216 34.69 -11.67 -23.74
N SER A 217 33.47 -11.47 -24.24
CA SER A 217 32.83 -10.15 -24.33
C SER A 217 32.32 -9.60 -22.99
N VAL A 218 32.19 -10.45 -21.95
CA VAL A 218 31.55 -10.06 -20.69
C VAL A 218 32.58 -9.97 -19.56
N LEU A 219 32.83 -8.76 -19.08
CA LEU A 219 33.77 -8.50 -17.97
C LEU A 219 33.08 -8.44 -16.60
N TYR A 220 31.78 -8.11 -16.56
CA TYR A 220 31.02 -7.88 -15.33
C TYR A 220 29.74 -8.72 -15.31
N CYS A 221 29.31 -9.12 -14.11
CA CYS A 221 28.03 -9.80 -13.92
C CYS A 221 26.87 -8.94 -14.43
N ASN A 222 26.01 -9.49 -15.28
CA ASN A 222 24.88 -8.74 -15.88
C ASN A 222 23.77 -8.35 -14.87
N ILE A 223 23.93 -8.66 -13.58
CA ILE A 223 22.93 -8.34 -12.55
C ILE A 223 23.54 -7.44 -11.49
N CYS A 224 24.61 -7.90 -10.81
CA CYS A 224 25.23 -7.14 -9.73
C CYS A 224 26.42 -6.29 -10.17
N SER A 225 26.81 -6.33 -11.44
CA SER A 225 27.95 -5.59 -12.01
C SER A 225 29.31 -5.86 -11.36
N GLU A 226 29.44 -6.94 -10.57
CA GLU A 226 30.74 -7.36 -10.04
C GLU A 226 31.66 -7.81 -11.18
N PRO A 227 32.93 -7.39 -11.20
CA PRO A 227 33.89 -7.91 -12.16
C PRO A 227 34.10 -9.42 -11.97
N PHE A 228 34.14 -10.14 -13.07
CA PHE A 228 34.53 -11.55 -13.05
C PHE A 228 36.03 -11.71 -12.81
N GLY A 229 36.40 -12.78 -12.13
CA GLY A 229 37.78 -13.08 -11.80
C GLY A 229 37.96 -14.53 -11.38
N LEU A 230 39.04 -14.84 -10.67
CA LEU A 230 39.33 -16.21 -10.23
C LEU A 230 38.32 -16.72 -9.19
N LEU A 231 37.88 -15.84 -8.27
CA LEU A 231 36.94 -16.18 -7.20
C LEU A 231 35.47 -16.08 -7.62
N LEU A 232 35.17 -15.29 -8.67
CA LEU A 232 33.82 -15.10 -9.17
C LEU A 232 33.75 -15.54 -10.62
N ARG A 233 33.19 -16.73 -10.84
CA ARG A 233 33.14 -17.36 -12.16
C ARG A 233 31.92 -16.91 -12.96
N LYS A 234 32.04 -17.06 -14.28
CA LYS A 234 30.99 -16.78 -15.25
C LYS A 234 30.03 -17.95 -15.36
N HIS A 235 28.73 -17.69 -15.36
CA HIS A 235 27.70 -18.69 -15.58
C HIS A 235 26.61 -18.18 -16.51
N HIS A 236 26.25 -18.94 -17.54
CA HIS A 236 25.09 -18.62 -18.37
C HIS A 236 23.79 -19.00 -17.69
N CYS A 237 22.81 -18.11 -17.79
CA CYS A 237 21.41 -18.44 -17.57
C CYS A 237 20.88 -19.28 -18.73
N ARG A 238 20.28 -20.44 -18.44
CA ARG A 238 19.78 -21.36 -19.48
C ARG A 238 18.55 -20.85 -20.24
N LEU A 239 17.92 -19.76 -19.79
CA LEU A 239 16.73 -19.19 -20.44
C LEU A 239 16.99 -17.92 -21.25
N CYS A 240 17.91 -17.06 -20.79
CA CYS A 240 18.21 -15.81 -21.48
C CYS A 240 19.63 -15.74 -22.07
N GLY A 241 20.50 -16.73 -21.78
CA GLY A 241 21.86 -16.78 -22.31
C GLY A 241 22.81 -15.71 -21.75
N MET A 242 22.35 -14.86 -20.83
CA MET A 242 23.19 -13.84 -20.19
C MET A 242 24.13 -14.45 -19.16
N ILE A 243 25.29 -13.83 -18.99
CA ILE A 243 26.33 -14.27 -18.07
C ILE A 243 26.18 -13.55 -16.73
N VAL A 244 26.12 -14.33 -15.66
CA VAL A 244 25.87 -13.90 -14.29
C VAL A 244 26.77 -14.67 -13.32
N CYS A 245 26.94 -14.15 -12.11
CA CYS A 245 27.66 -14.84 -11.05
C CYS A 245 26.74 -15.76 -10.23
N ASP A 246 27.34 -16.60 -9.39
CA ASP A 246 26.70 -17.55 -8.47
C ASP A 246 26.92 -17.20 -6.99
N ASN A 247 27.32 -15.96 -6.70
CA ASN A 247 27.54 -15.46 -5.33
C ASN A 247 26.28 -15.64 -4.46
N ALA A 248 26.39 -16.43 -3.38
CA ALA A 248 25.31 -16.75 -2.45
C ALA A 248 24.71 -15.55 -1.70
N TYR A 249 25.48 -14.47 -1.50
CA TYR A 249 24.95 -13.26 -0.88
C TYR A 249 24.06 -12.47 -1.83
N ARG A 250 24.42 -12.43 -3.13
CA ARG A 250 23.71 -11.63 -4.14
C ARG A 250 22.65 -12.41 -4.91
N ASN A 251 22.70 -13.74 -4.89
CA ASN A 251 21.75 -14.64 -5.54
C ASN A 251 21.44 -14.26 -7.00
N CYS A 252 22.47 -13.90 -7.77
CA CYS A 252 22.31 -13.51 -9.18
C CYS A 252 21.91 -14.69 -10.07
N SER A 253 22.28 -15.91 -9.70
CA SER A 253 21.79 -17.13 -10.34
C SER A 253 21.79 -18.29 -9.37
N ASN A 254 20.80 -19.17 -9.54
CA ASN A 254 20.62 -20.35 -8.72
C ASN A 254 20.50 -21.59 -9.61
N GLN A 255 20.99 -22.71 -9.10
CA GLN A 255 20.76 -24.04 -9.65
C GLN A 255 19.48 -24.59 -8.99
N ILE A 256 18.44 -24.91 -9.76
CA ILE A 256 17.13 -25.31 -9.23
C ILE A 256 16.70 -26.62 -9.90
N ASP A 257 16.22 -27.59 -9.11
CA ASP A 257 15.71 -28.85 -9.63
C ASP A 257 14.47 -28.66 -10.50
N ILE A 258 14.42 -29.45 -11.57
CA ILE A 258 13.38 -29.33 -12.59
C ILE A 258 11.98 -29.61 -12.02
N GLY A 259 11.85 -30.53 -11.05
CA GLY A 259 10.58 -30.83 -10.39
C GLY A 259 9.98 -29.61 -9.67
N TYR A 260 10.80 -28.85 -8.94
CA TYR A 260 10.34 -27.62 -8.28
C TYR A 260 9.96 -26.53 -9.30
N LEU A 261 10.72 -26.41 -10.39
CA LEU A 261 10.44 -25.45 -11.45
C LEU A 261 9.09 -25.74 -12.15
N VAL A 262 8.80 -27.01 -12.44
CA VAL A 262 7.53 -27.42 -13.07
C VAL A 262 6.37 -27.23 -12.10
N SER A 263 6.52 -27.63 -10.82
CA SER A 263 5.49 -27.41 -9.79
C SER A 263 5.16 -25.93 -9.60
N ALA A 264 6.18 -25.06 -9.61
CA ALA A 264 5.99 -23.62 -9.48
C ALA A 264 5.23 -23.00 -10.66
N ALA A 265 5.35 -23.57 -11.86
CA ALA A 265 4.73 -23.09 -13.11
C ALA A 265 3.79 -24.11 -13.75
N SER A 266 2.98 -24.79 -12.93
CA SER A 266 2.01 -25.81 -13.34
C SER A 266 0.96 -25.34 -14.36
N ASP A 267 0.82 -24.03 -14.56
CA ASP A 267 -0.05 -23.41 -15.56
C ASP A 267 0.52 -23.45 -16.99
N LEU A 268 1.81 -23.77 -17.15
CA LEU A 268 2.46 -23.84 -18.46
C LEU A 268 2.23 -25.20 -19.16
N PRO A 269 2.18 -25.22 -20.49
CA PRO A 269 1.89 -26.43 -21.27
C PRO A 269 3.13 -27.33 -21.40
N PHE A 270 3.53 -27.99 -20.31
CA PHE A 270 4.57 -29.02 -20.37
C PHE A 270 4.04 -30.32 -20.98
N ASP A 271 4.91 -31.08 -21.65
CA ASP A 271 4.55 -32.38 -22.26
C ASP A 271 4.48 -33.51 -21.21
N TYR A 272 4.88 -33.22 -19.97
CA TYR A 272 5.03 -34.17 -18.88
C TYR A 272 4.26 -33.71 -17.64
N ASP A 273 3.75 -34.66 -16.89
CA ASP A 273 2.95 -34.46 -15.68
C ASP A 273 3.75 -34.85 -14.42
N ILE A 274 3.75 -33.98 -13.40
CA ILE A 274 4.61 -34.12 -12.21
C ILE A 274 4.45 -35.48 -11.53
N GLU A 275 3.19 -35.91 -11.32
CA GLU A 275 2.86 -37.11 -10.57
C GLU A 275 2.97 -38.36 -11.44
N LYS A 276 2.46 -38.32 -12.68
CA LYS A 276 2.49 -39.49 -13.57
C LYS A 276 3.89 -39.84 -14.06
N ASP A 277 4.74 -38.83 -14.24
CA ASP A 277 6.08 -39.01 -14.80
C ASP A 277 7.18 -38.98 -13.73
N ASN A 278 6.83 -38.97 -12.44
CA ASN A 278 7.75 -38.95 -11.28
C ASN A 278 8.86 -37.88 -11.41
N LEU A 279 8.49 -36.64 -11.78
CA LEU A 279 9.47 -35.58 -12.05
C LEU A 279 10.33 -35.23 -10.82
N SER A 280 9.81 -35.46 -9.61
CA SER A 280 10.53 -35.23 -8.36
C SER A 280 11.76 -36.14 -8.18
N GLU A 281 11.80 -37.27 -8.88
CA GLU A 281 12.91 -38.23 -8.85
C GLU A 281 13.98 -37.94 -9.90
N ILE A 282 13.76 -36.96 -10.78
CA ILE A 282 14.70 -36.57 -11.83
C ILE A 282 15.77 -35.65 -11.21
N PRO A 283 17.05 -36.10 -11.05
CA PRO A 283 18.12 -35.32 -10.44
C PRO A 283 18.73 -34.33 -11.44
N VAL A 284 17.88 -33.65 -12.23
CA VAL A 284 18.30 -32.65 -13.21
C VAL A 284 17.97 -31.27 -12.67
N SER A 285 19.00 -30.44 -12.60
CA SER A 285 18.88 -29.06 -12.17
C SER A 285 19.30 -28.09 -13.26
N VAL A 286 18.69 -26.90 -13.26
CA VAL A 286 18.87 -25.88 -14.28
C VAL A 286 19.34 -24.58 -13.63
N ARG A 287 20.36 -23.94 -14.22
CA ARG A 287 20.81 -22.63 -13.76
C ARG A 287 20.01 -21.50 -14.38
N LEU A 288 19.29 -20.77 -13.53
CA LEU A 288 18.50 -19.60 -13.93
C LEU A 288 19.02 -18.34 -13.23
N CYS A 289 19.06 -17.21 -13.94
CA CYS A 289 19.37 -15.94 -13.31
C CYS A 289 18.14 -15.39 -12.55
N SER A 290 18.38 -14.56 -11.54
CA SER A 290 17.32 -14.01 -10.70
C SER A 290 16.30 -13.17 -11.48
N HIS A 291 16.70 -12.54 -12.57
CA HIS A 291 15.77 -11.82 -13.45
C HIS A 291 14.78 -12.77 -14.13
N CYS A 292 15.26 -13.88 -14.71
CA CYS A 292 14.39 -14.88 -15.33
C CYS A 292 13.48 -15.56 -14.30
N ILE A 293 14.03 -15.89 -13.11
CA ILE A 293 13.24 -16.44 -12.00
C ILE A 293 12.14 -15.46 -11.60
N SER A 294 12.48 -14.19 -11.40
CA SER A 294 11.51 -13.17 -11.00
C SER A 294 10.41 -12.99 -12.05
N MET A 295 10.77 -12.90 -13.33
CA MET A 295 9.81 -12.72 -14.42
C MET A 295 8.85 -13.91 -14.52
N LEU A 296 9.34 -15.15 -14.44
CA LEU A 296 8.50 -16.34 -14.58
C LEU A 296 7.63 -16.60 -13.35
N PHE A 297 8.20 -16.50 -12.15
CA PHE A 297 7.57 -17.10 -10.97
C PHE A 297 6.92 -16.10 -10.01
N VAL A 298 7.29 -14.81 -10.01
CA VAL A 298 6.71 -13.85 -9.04
C VAL A 298 5.23 -13.64 -9.29
N GLY A 299 4.82 -13.47 -10.55
CA GLY A 299 3.40 -13.33 -10.90
C GLY A 299 2.59 -14.58 -10.53
N ARG A 300 3.12 -15.76 -10.86
CA ARG A 300 2.50 -17.05 -10.53
C ARG A 300 2.37 -17.27 -9.02
N LYS A 301 3.44 -16.99 -8.27
CA LYS A 301 3.42 -17.04 -6.81
C LYS A 301 2.34 -16.11 -6.25
N PHE A 302 2.28 -14.87 -6.74
CA PHE A 302 1.25 -13.93 -6.31
C PHE A 302 -0.16 -14.43 -6.59
N SER A 303 -0.43 -14.96 -7.80
CA SER A 303 -1.74 -15.54 -8.12
C SER A 303 -2.09 -16.71 -7.19
N LYS A 304 -1.15 -17.63 -6.95
CA LYS A 304 -1.33 -18.74 -6.00
C LYS A 304 -1.60 -18.21 -4.59
N ASP A 305 -0.82 -17.24 -4.10
CA ASP A 305 -0.97 -16.64 -2.77
C ASP A 305 -2.34 -15.95 -2.59
N VAL A 306 -2.93 -15.40 -3.66
CA VAL A 306 -4.27 -14.79 -3.65
C VAL A 306 -5.38 -15.83 -3.62
N GLU A 307 -5.19 -16.97 -4.27
CA GLU A 307 -6.15 -18.10 -4.26
C GLU A 307 -6.10 -18.90 -2.95
N MET A 308 -4.98 -18.83 -2.22
CA MET A 308 -4.84 -19.52 -0.95
C MET A 308 -5.81 -18.96 0.10
N PRO A 309 -6.37 -19.83 0.97
CA PRO A 309 -7.22 -19.37 2.05
C PRO A 309 -6.45 -18.43 2.98
N LEU A 310 -7.17 -17.44 3.51
CA LEU A 310 -6.63 -16.53 4.53
C LEU A 310 -6.01 -17.32 5.68
N SER A 311 -4.89 -16.83 6.21
CA SER A 311 -4.32 -17.40 7.43
C SER A 311 -5.33 -17.34 8.58
N GLY A 312 -5.16 -18.20 9.59
CA GLY A 312 -6.05 -18.20 10.76
C GLY A 312 -6.19 -16.80 11.39
N ILE A 313 -5.11 -16.02 11.44
CA ILE A 313 -5.12 -14.65 11.97
C ILE A 313 -5.99 -13.73 11.08
N PHE A 314 -5.79 -13.76 9.76
CA PHE A 314 -6.55 -12.91 8.83
C PHE A 314 -8.03 -13.29 8.76
N ALA A 315 -8.37 -14.58 8.73
CA ALA A 315 -9.74 -15.05 8.73
C ALA A 315 -10.52 -14.64 10.00
N LYS A 316 -9.87 -14.73 11.17
CA LYS A 316 -10.46 -14.25 12.43
C LYS A 316 -10.58 -12.73 12.46
N TYR A 317 -9.59 -12.01 11.94
CA TYR A 317 -9.63 -10.56 11.85
C TYR A 317 -10.76 -10.07 10.93
N GLU A 318 -10.96 -10.71 9.78
CA GLU A 318 -12.09 -10.40 8.88
C GLU A 318 -13.44 -10.62 9.58
N SER A 319 -13.57 -11.73 10.32
CA SER A 319 -14.76 -11.98 11.14
C SER A 319 -14.96 -10.89 12.20
N MET A 320 -13.91 -10.44 12.87
CA MET A 320 -13.96 -9.32 13.82
C MET A 320 -14.41 -8.02 13.14
N GLN A 321 -13.91 -7.73 11.93
CA GLN A 321 -14.30 -6.54 11.17
C GLN A 321 -15.76 -6.56 10.76
N ASN A 322 -16.29 -7.72 10.38
CA ASN A 322 -17.72 -7.87 10.08
C ASN A 322 -18.59 -7.60 11.31
N ILE A 323 -18.17 -8.06 12.50
CA ILE A 323 -18.86 -7.73 13.76
C ILE A 323 -18.71 -6.25 14.13
N SER A 324 -17.54 -5.63 13.86
CA SER A 324 -17.34 -4.19 14.05
C SER A 324 -18.38 -3.39 13.26
N LYS A 325 -18.58 -3.69 11.97
CA LYS A 325 -19.59 -3.02 11.13
C LYS A 325 -21.01 -3.16 11.69
N VAL A 326 -21.34 -4.31 12.28
CA VAL A 326 -22.64 -4.51 12.95
C VAL A 326 -22.75 -3.62 14.20
N ILE A 327 -21.69 -3.53 15.01
CA ILE A 327 -21.67 -2.65 16.19
C ILE A 327 -21.78 -1.18 15.76
N ASP A 328 -20.97 -0.74 14.79
CA ASP A 328 -20.92 0.64 14.30
C ASP A 328 -22.24 1.09 13.65
N SER A 329 -23.02 0.17 13.07
CA SER A 329 -24.35 0.48 12.53
C SER A 329 -25.46 0.49 13.59
N LEU A 330 -25.37 -0.35 14.62
CA LEU A 330 -26.39 -0.45 15.67
C LEU A 330 -26.23 0.59 16.77
N LEU A 331 -25.01 1.04 17.05
CA LEU A 331 -24.72 1.94 18.16
C LEU A 331 -25.40 3.32 18.03
N PRO A 332 -25.35 4.01 16.87
CA PRO A 332 -26.03 5.30 16.71
C PRO A 332 -27.55 5.19 16.86
N ILE A 333 -28.15 4.12 16.31
CA ILE A 333 -29.60 3.85 16.44
C ILE A 333 -29.98 3.71 17.91
N PHE A 334 -29.17 2.97 18.68
CA PHE A 334 -29.39 2.80 20.10
C PHE A 334 -29.23 4.12 20.88
N GLU A 335 -28.21 4.92 20.57
CA GLU A 335 -27.99 6.23 21.20
C GLU A 335 -29.13 7.21 20.92
N ASP A 336 -29.63 7.26 19.69
CA ASP A 336 -30.76 8.11 19.31
C ASP A 336 -32.05 7.67 20.04
N SER A 337 -32.37 6.37 20.04
CA SER A 337 -33.52 5.85 20.79
C SER A 337 -33.42 6.14 22.29
N LEU A 338 -32.22 6.04 22.86
CA LEU A 338 -31.96 6.33 24.26
C LEU A 338 -32.12 7.83 24.59
N ASN A 339 -31.60 8.70 23.73
CA ASN A 339 -31.71 10.16 23.91
C ASN A 339 -33.16 10.63 23.78
N ASN A 340 -33.93 10.05 22.85
CA ASN A 340 -35.36 10.35 22.71
C ASN A 340 -36.14 9.98 23.98
N LEU A 341 -35.88 8.81 24.57
CA LEU A 341 -36.50 8.40 25.85
C LEU A 341 -36.09 9.29 27.04
N LYS A 342 -34.83 9.73 27.09
CA LYS A 342 -34.36 10.71 28.09
C LYS A 342 -35.04 12.07 27.94
N LEU A 343 -35.35 12.51 26.72
CA LEU A 343 -36.05 13.77 26.46
C LEU A 343 -37.54 13.69 26.80
N GLU A 344 -38.20 12.54 26.56
CA GLU A 344 -39.60 12.31 26.92
C GLU A 344 -39.82 12.30 28.45
N THR A 345 -38.90 11.68 29.19
CA THR A 345 -38.96 11.60 30.67
C THR A 345 -38.77 12.96 31.36
N VAL A 346 -38.09 13.92 30.72
CA VAL A 346 -37.86 15.28 31.30
C VAL A 346 -39.04 16.23 31.05
N LYS A 347 -39.84 16.02 30.00
CA LYS A 347 -40.91 16.95 29.61
C LYS A 347 -42.28 16.66 30.24
N ASP A 348 -42.59 15.42 30.64
CA ASP A 348 -43.88 15.08 31.25
C ASP A 348 -43.77 13.96 32.31
N SER A 349 -43.70 14.33 33.59
CA SER A 349 -43.59 13.39 34.72
C SER A 349 -44.83 12.51 34.97
N LYS A 350 -45.82 12.50 34.05
CA LYS A 350 -47.10 11.76 34.19
C LYS A 350 -47.48 10.88 32.99
N ARG A 351 -46.68 10.82 31.91
CA ARG A 351 -46.91 9.85 30.82
C ARG A 351 -45.98 8.66 30.99
N VAL A 352 -46.55 7.50 31.28
CA VAL A 352 -45.86 6.20 31.24
C VAL A 352 -45.31 6.02 29.82
N SER A 353 -43.99 5.85 29.69
CA SER A 353 -43.33 5.60 28.40
C SER A 353 -44.01 4.43 27.67
N ASP A 354 -44.21 4.54 26.35
CA ASP A 354 -44.85 3.47 25.56
C ASP A 354 -44.06 2.16 25.73
N PRO A 355 -44.68 1.08 26.27
CA PRO A 355 -44.00 -0.19 26.50
C PRO A 355 -43.41 -0.83 25.22
N LYS A 356 -43.84 -0.38 24.03
CA LYS A 356 -43.23 -0.79 22.76
C LYS A 356 -41.83 -0.23 22.57
N ASN A 357 -41.62 1.06 22.85
CA ASN A 357 -40.32 1.74 22.69
C ASN A 357 -39.29 1.19 23.69
N LEU A 358 -39.73 0.87 24.90
CA LEU A 358 -38.88 0.26 25.94
C LEU A 358 -38.40 -1.14 25.54
N ASN A 359 -39.30 -1.95 24.98
CA ASN A 359 -39.00 -3.31 24.50
C ASN A 359 -38.07 -3.29 23.27
N GLU A 360 -38.24 -2.32 22.37
CA GLU A 360 -37.36 -2.17 21.20
C GLU A 360 -35.94 -1.77 21.62
N LEU A 361 -35.81 -0.84 22.56
CA LEU A 361 -34.52 -0.46 23.13
C LEU A 361 -33.83 -1.63 23.86
N ALA A 362 -34.59 -2.43 24.62
CA ALA A 362 -34.08 -3.62 25.27
C ALA A 362 -33.55 -4.66 24.25
N ARG A 363 -34.26 -4.85 23.13
CA ARG A 363 -33.82 -5.71 22.02
C ARG A 363 -32.53 -5.19 21.35
N LEU A 364 -32.46 -3.89 21.07
CA LEU A 364 -31.26 -3.26 20.50
C LEU A 364 -30.05 -3.40 21.43
N ARG A 365 -30.22 -3.16 22.73
CA ARG A 365 -29.21 -3.39 23.77
C ARG A 365 -28.74 -4.85 23.76
N HIS A 366 -29.67 -5.82 23.73
CA HIS A 366 -29.32 -7.23 23.72
C HIS A 366 -28.49 -7.61 22.49
N LYS A 367 -28.87 -7.13 21.30
CA LYS A 367 -28.14 -7.36 20.05
C LYS A 367 -26.74 -6.73 20.06
N LEU A 368 -26.60 -5.51 20.61
CA LEU A 368 -25.31 -4.84 20.80
C LEU A 368 -24.39 -5.61 21.75
N LEU A 369 -24.90 -5.99 22.93
CA LEU A 369 -24.13 -6.79 23.90
C LEU A 369 -23.68 -8.14 23.32
N GLY A 370 -24.57 -8.83 22.59
CA GLY A 370 -24.23 -10.05 21.87
C GLY A 370 -23.12 -9.85 20.84
N SER A 371 -23.16 -8.73 20.10
CA SER A 371 -22.14 -8.37 19.12
C SER A 371 -20.79 -8.05 19.77
N PHE A 372 -20.77 -7.29 20.86
CA PHE A 372 -19.54 -7.04 21.64
C PHE A 372 -18.93 -8.32 22.22
N ASN A 373 -19.76 -9.26 22.68
CA ASN A 373 -19.29 -10.56 23.13
C ASN A 373 -18.63 -11.36 22.03
N LEU A 374 -19.29 -11.44 20.87
CA LEU A 374 -18.75 -12.16 19.73
C LEU A 374 -17.42 -11.54 19.28
N TYR A 375 -17.33 -10.21 19.25
CA TYR A 375 -16.10 -9.49 18.95
C TYR A 375 -14.96 -9.82 19.95
N ASN A 376 -15.25 -9.84 21.25
CA ASN A 376 -14.27 -10.17 22.29
C ASN A 376 -13.84 -11.65 22.24
N THR A 377 -14.77 -12.56 21.97
CA THR A 377 -14.47 -13.99 21.78
C THR A 377 -13.55 -14.20 20.58
N LEU A 378 -13.86 -13.56 19.45
CA LEU A 378 -13.01 -13.61 18.25
C LEU A 378 -11.61 -13.02 18.53
N THR A 379 -11.52 -11.92 19.29
CA THR A 379 -10.25 -11.32 19.71
C THR A 379 -9.41 -12.32 20.51
N ARG A 380 -10.00 -12.99 21.51
CA ARG A 380 -9.30 -13.99 22.33
C ARG A 380 -8.84 -15.17 21.49
N GLN A 381 -9.71 -15.67 20.62
CA GLN A 381 -9.36 -16.74 19.68
C GLN A 381 -8.19 -16.34 18.77
N LEU A 382 -8.18 -15.12 18.25
CA LEU A 382 -7.11 -14.59 17.40
C LEU A 382 -5.77 -14.51 18.15
N VAL A 383 -5.79 -14.11 19.43
CA VAL A 383 -4.58 -14.03 20.27
C VAL A 383 -4.00 -15.41 20.61
N CYS A 384 -4.82 -16.47 20.59
CA CYS A 384 -4.35 -17.84 20.80
C CYS A 384 -3.71 -18.49 19.56
N ILE A 385 -3.80 -17.86 18.39
CA ILE A 385 -3.20 -18.41 17.16
C ILE A 385 -1.68 -18.21 17.20
N GLU A 386 -0.92 -19.29 16.96
CA GLU A 386 0.54 -19.22 16.91
C GLU A 386 1.03 -18.47 15.65
N PRO A 387 1.83 -17.39 15.80
CA PRO A 387 2.32 -16.62 14.66
C PRO A 387 3.50 -17.32 13.98
N ARG A 388 3.47 -17.40 12.65
CA ARG A 388 4.50 -18.07 11.83
C ARG A 388 5.79 -17.26 11.69
N ASN A 389 5.73 -15.94 11.87
CA ASN A 389 6.86 -15.04 11.75
C ASN A 389 6.72 -13.82 12.67
N HIS A 390 7.79 -13.02 12.77
CA HIS A 390 7.81 -11.81 13.61
C HIS A 390 6.72 -10.79 13.22
N VAL A 391 6.38 -10.71 11.93
CA VAL A 391 5.38 -9.75 11.41
C VAL A 391 3.97 -10.15 11.85
N GLU A 392 3.62 -11.44 11.78
CA GLU A 392 2.34 -11.96 12.30
C GLU A 392 2.20 -11.73 13.81
N ARG A 393 3.29 -11.89 14.57
CA ARG A 393 3.31 -11.59 16.01
C ARG A 393 3.07 -10.10 16.29
N GLN A 394 3.72 -9.22 15.52
CA GLN A 394 3.52 -7.78 15.63
C GLN A 394 2.06 -7.40 15.32
N LEU A 395 1.51 -7.96 14.23
CA LEU A 395 0.12 -7.75 13.83
C LEU A 395 -0.86 -8.20 14.93
N GLN A 396 -0.65 -9.37 15.51
CA GLN A 396 -1.48 -9.91 16.60
C GLN A 396 -1.49 -8.96 17.83
N ASN A 397 -0.34 -8.42 18.22
CA ASN A 397 -0.25 -7.46 19.33
C ASN A 397 -0.95 -6.13 19.01
N SER A 398 -0.83 -5.65 17.78
CA SER A 398 -1.55 -4.45 17.31
C SER A 398 -3.06 -4.66 17.33
N ILE A 399 -3.56 -5.81 16.84
CA ILE A 399 -4.99 -6.16 16.86
C ILE A 399 -5.50 -6.25 18.31
N LYS A 400 -4.76 -6.90 19.21
CA LYS A 400 -5.10 -6.97 20.63
C LYS A 400 -5.25 -5.58 21.24
N THR A 401 -4.32 -4.68 20.98
CA THR A 401 -4.37 -3.30 21.51
C THR A 401 -5.56 -2.52 20.93
N ALA A 402 -5.74 -2.58 19.61
CA ALA A 402 -6.84 -1.89 18.92
C ALA A 402 -8.22 -2.39 19.38
N SER A 403 -8.38 -3.72 19.52
CA SER A 403 -9.63 -4.34 19.98
C SER A 403 -10.01 -3.91 21.41
N ALA A 404 -9.03 -3.80 22.32
CA ALA A 404 -9.26 -3.34 23.69
C ALA A 404 -9.70 -1.87 23.71
N SER A 405 -9.05 -1.02 22.92
CA SER A 405 -9.44 0.38 22.75
C SER A 405 -10.85 0.51 22.17
N TYR A 406 -11.17 -0.25 21.12
CA TYR A 406 -12.47 -0.24 20.46
C TYR A 406 -13.61 -0.62 21.41
N ILE A 407 -13.44 -1.69 22.19
CA ILE A 407 -14.44 -2.10 23.20
C ILE A 407 -14.63 -1.00 24.26
N ASN A 408 -13.53 -0.44 24.78
CA ASN A 408 -13.59 0.57 25.83
C ASN A 408 -14.29 1.86 25.38
N GLU A 409 -14.08 2.28 24.14
CA GLU A 409 -14.73 3.46 23.56
C GLU A 409 -16.24 3.24 23.38
N LYS A 410 -16.62 2.13 22.73
CA LYS A 410 -17.99 1.92 22.23
C LYS A 410 -18.96 1.33 23.25
N ILE A 411 -18.48 0.84 24.41
CA ILE A 411 -19.33 0.23 25.45
C ILE A 411 -19.97 1.26 26.41
N LEU A 412 -19.46 2.49 26.45
CA LEU A 412 -19.91 3.54 27.39
C LEU A 412 -21.42 3.86 27.30
N PRO A 413 -22.05 3.98 26.12
CA PRO A 413 -23.48 4.31 26.01
C PRO A 413 -24.40 3.27 26.65
N LEU A 414 -24.00 1.99 26.62
CA LEU A 414 -24.75 0.87 27.19
C LEU A 414 -24.82 0.90 28.72
N LYS A 415 -23.94 1.62 29.41
CA LYS A 415 -23.92 1.69 30.88
C LYS A 415 -25.03 2.55 31.49
N SER A 416 -25.68 3.41 30.69
CA SER A 416 -26.64 4.41 31.21
C SER A 416 -28.11 3.94 31.32
N LEU A 417 -28.43 2.73 30.84
CA LEU A 417 -29.81 2.21 30.78
C LEU A 417 -30.36 1.60 32.09
N PRO A 418 -29.58 0.86 32.92
CA PRO A 418 -30.09 0.23 34.14
C PRO A 418 -30.72 1.22 35.11
N ALA A 419 -30.21 2.46 35.14
CA ALA A 419 -30.74 3.55 35.96
C ALA A 419 -32.11 4.07 35.51
N ILE A 420 -32.51 3.83 34.25
CA ILE A 420 -33.78 4.30 33.67
C ILE A 420 -34.86 3.20 33.78
N LEU A 421 -34.47 1.92 33.72
CA LEU A 421 -35.40 0.78 33.75
C LEU A 421 -35.85 0.38 35.18
N ASN A 422 -35.06 0.65 36.21
CA ASN A 422 -35.40 0.34 37.61
C ASN A 422 -35.27 1.57 38.52
N PRO A 423 -36.37 2.33 38.76
CA PRO A 423 -36.38 3.42 39.74
C PRO A 423 -36.31 2.96 41.21
N GLU A 424 -36.58 1.69 41.51
CA GLU A 424 -36.77 1.15 42.88
C GLU A 424 -35.57 0.36 43.45
N GLY A 425 -34.34 0.68 43.05
CA GLY A 425 -33.14 0.22 43.75
C GLY A 425 -32.84 1.10 44.96
N PRO A 426 -32.46 0.55 46.14
CA PRO A 426 -32.22 1.35 47.34
C PRO A 426 -31.06 2.32 47.11
N LYS A 427 -31.35 3.63 47.23
CA LYS A 427 -30.35 4.69 47.22
C LYS A 427 -29.40 4.52 48.41
N THR A 428 -28.24 3.93 48.18
CA THR A 428 -27.08 4.07 49.05
C THR A 428 -26.12 5.08 48.41
N GLN A 429 -25.79 6.12 49.17
CA GLN A 429 -24.88 7.20 48.79
C GLN A 429 -23.43 6.73 48.88
N LYS A 430 -22.60 7.28 47.97
CA LYS A 430 -21.11 7.24 47.88
C LYS A 430 -20.50 5.96 47.32
N ASP A 431 -19.98 6.02 46.08
CA ASP A 431 -18.54 6.18 45.75
C ASP A 431 -18.33 6.09 44.23
N GLU A 432 -17.11 6.38 43.78
CA GLU A 432 -16.59 6.49 42.40
C GLU A 432 -17.15 5.55 41.32
N PRO A 433 -17.09 5.91 40.02
CA PRO A 433 -17.54 5.05 38.93
C PRO A 433 -16.63 3.82 38.80
N GLU A 434 -16.97 2.75 39.51
CA GLU A 434 -16.33 1.45 39.38
C GLU A 434 -16.55 0.93 37.94
N VAL A 435 -15.45 0.59 37.25
CA VAL A 435 -15.48 0.09 35.88
C VAL A 435 -16.07 -1.32 35.87
N LYS A 436 -17.41 -1.43 35.83
CA LYS A 436 -18.11 -2.71 35.64
C LYS A 436 -17.59 -3.39 34.35
N LYS A 437 -17.06 -4.61 34.48
CA LYS A 437 -16.59 -5.45 33.37
C LYS A 437 -17.80 -5.83 32.49
N LEU A 438 -17.57 -6.02 31.17
CA LEU A 438 -18.61 -6.44 30.20
C LEU A 438 -19.41 -7.67 30.68
N SER A 439 -18.76 -8.58 31.41
CA SER A 439 -19.39 -9.75 32.04
C SER A 439 -20.49 -9.37 33.04
N GLN A 440 -20.30 -8.29 33.80
CA GLN A 440 -21.23 -7.83 34.83
C GLN A 440 -22.48 -7.14 34.23
N LEU A 441 -22.32 -6.46 33.09
CA LEU A 441 -23.42 -5.85 32.33
C LEU A 441 -24.35 -6.88 31.65
N MET A 442 -23.91 -8.13 31.53
CA MET A 442 -24.71 -9.23 30.96
C MET A 442 -25.56 -9.94 32.00
N ILE A 443 -25.14 -9.90 33.27
CA ILE A 443 -25.81 -10.56 34.39
C ILE A 443 -27.06 -9.78 34.84
N GLU A 444 -27.07 -8.45 34.71
CA GLU A 444 -28.24 -7.58 35.02
C GLU A 444 -29.46 -7.82 34.11
N ASN A 445 -29.40 -8.74 33.13
CA ASN A 445 -30.47 -9.04 32.16
C ASN A 445 -31.23 -10.37 32.42
N LEU A 446 -30.89 -11.16 33.45
CA LEU A 446 -31.64 -12.37 33.78
C LEU A 446 -32.70 -12.05 34.85
N THR A 447 -33.96 -12.40 34.58
CA THR A 447 -35.02 -12.31 35.59
C THR A 447 -34.75 -13.31 36.73
N ILE A 448 -35.25 -13.04 37.95
CA ILE A 448 -35.09 -13.93 39.12
C ILE A 448 -35.55 -15.37 38.81
N LYS A 449 -36.56 -15.51 37.94
CA LYS A 449 -37.09 -16.79 37.47
C LYS A 449 -36.08 -17.54 36.58
N GLU A 450 -35.47 -16.87 35.61
CA GLU A 450 -34.47 -17.45 34.70
C GLU A 450 -33.19 -17.84 35.43
N VAL A 451 -32.76 -17.06 36.43
CA VAL A 451 -31.62 -17.44 37.28
C VAL A 451 -31.91 -18.72 38.06
N LYS A 452 -33.14 -18.89 38.56
CA LYS A 452 -33.55 -20.09 39.30
C LYS A 452 -33.62 -21.33 38.38
N GLU A 453 -34.16 -21.16 37.18
CA GLU A 453 -34.24 -22.22 36.16
C GLU A 453 -32.84 -22.66 35.70
N LEU A 454 -31.94 -21.72 35.41
CA LEU A 454 -30.56 -22.00 35.01
C LEU A 454 -29.75 -22.66 36.14
N ARG A 455 -29.98 -22.28 37.41
CA ARG A 455 -29.38 -22.96 38.57
C ARG A 455 -29.88 -24.40 38.68
N GLN A 456 -31.16 -24.63 38.45
CA GLN A 456 -31.73 -25.97 38.48
C GLN A 456 -31.19 -26.83 37.32
N GLU A 457 -31.10 -26.29 36.11
CA GLU A 457 -30.46 -26.96 34.96
C GLU A 457 -28.99 -27.31 35.27
N LEU A 458 -28.24 -26.37 35.85
CA LEU A 458 -26.84 -26.59 36.22
C LEU A 458 -26.67 -27.69 37.27
N MET A 459 -27.56 -27.76 38.26
CA MET A 459 -27.53 -28.79 39.30
C MET A 459 -27.74 -30.19 38.68
N VAL A 460 -28.75 -30.33 37.82
CA VAL A 460 -29.06 -31.60 37.14
C VAL A 460 -27.89 -32.02 36.23
N LEU A 461 -27.33 -31.09 35.46
CA LEU A 461 -26.20 -31.41 34.56
C LEU A 461 -24.95 -31.84 35.34
N LYS A 462 -24.63 -31.20 36.46
CA LYS A 462 -23.51 -31.61 37.32
C LYS A 462 -23.75 -33.00 37.92
N GLU A 463 -24.95 -33.29 38.39
CA GLU A 463 -25.31 -34.62 38.90
C GLU A 463 -25.18 -35.70 37.80
N GLN A 464 -25.66 -35.42 36.58
CA GLN A 464 -25.51 -36.31 35.44
C GLN A 464 -24.05 -36.55 35.06
N SER A 465 -23.21 -35.51 35.08
CA SER A 465 -21.77 -35.67 34.80
C SER A 465 -21.08 -36.58 35.82
N TYR A 466 -21.40 -36.42 37.11
CA TYR A 466 -20.85 -37.25 38.18
C TYR A 466 -21.27 -38.73 38.06
N LEU A 467 -22.54 -38.98 37.73
CA LEU A 467 -23.04 -40.35 37.51
C LEU A 467 -22.35 -41.03 36.32
N ILE A 468 -22.13 -40.31 35.22
CA ILE A 468 -21.44 -40.84 34.04
C ILE A 468 -19.96 -41.10 34.35
N GLU A 469 -19.28 -40.19 35.07
CA GLU A 469 -17.91 -40.40 35.52
C GLU A 469 -17.77 -41.66 36.40
N SER A 470 -18.69 -41.86 37.35
CA SER A 470 -18.74 -43.07 38.17
C SER A 470 -18.97 -44.32 37.31
N THR A 471 -19.88 -44.26 36.35
CA THR A 471 -20.19 -45.39 35.44
C THR A 471 -18.98 -45.75 34.57
N ILE A 472 -18.24 -44.75 34.08
CA ILE A 472 -17.00 -44.95 33.33
C ILE A 472 -15.95 -45.66 34.19
N GLN A 473 -15.83 -45.30 35.47
CA GLN A 473 -14.90 -45.98 36.39
C GLN A 473 -15.28 -47.45 36.61
N ASP A 474 -16.56 -47.78 36.72
CA ASP A 474 -17.00 -49.16 36.87
C ASP A 474 -16.87 -49.98 35.59
N TYR A 475 -17.12 -49.37 34.42
CA TYR A 475 -16.91 -50.02 33.13
C TYR A 475 -15.43 -50.25 32.83
N LYS A 476 -14.54 -49.38 33.33
CA LYS A 476 -13.08 -49.61 33.31
C LYS A 476 -12.68 -50.85 34.11
N LYS A 477 -13.29 -51.08 35.28
CA LYS A 477 -13.07 -52.31 36.08
C LYS A 477 -13.59 -53.55 35.36
N GLN A 478 -14.70 -53.42 34.64
CA GLN A 478 -15.34 -54.51 33.88
C GLN A 478 -14.77 -54.72 32.47
N ARG A 479 -13.75 -53.94 32.06
CA ARG A 479 -13.07 -53.99 30.73
C ARG A 479 -14.02 -53.84 29.52
N ARG A 480 -15.08 -53.06 29.68
CA ARG A 480 -16.07 -52.74 28.65
C ARG A 480 -15.64 -51.50 27.84
N LEU A 481 -14.72 -51.70 26.90
CA LEU A 481 -13.98 -50.61 26.23
C LEU A 481 -14.81 -49.82 25.21
N GLU A 482 -15.76 -50.45 24.53
CA GLU A 482 -16.59 -49.79 23.51
C GLU A 482 -17.59 -48.82 24.14
N GLU A 483 -18.21 -49.21 25.26
CA GLU A 483 -19.14 -48.35 25.99
C GLU A 483 -18.44 -47.16 26.63
N ILE A 484 -17.17 -47.29 27.04
CA ILE A 484 -16.36 -46.19 27.59
C ILE A 484 -16.15 -45.08 26.54
N VAL A 485 -15.91 -45.42 25.27
CA VAL A 485 -15.73 -44.42 24.21
C VAL A 485 -17.01 -43.59 24.03
N THR A 486 -18.16 -44.25 24.07
CA THR A 486 -19.46 -43.57 23.93
C THR A 486 -19.77 -42.70 25.15
N LEU A 487 -19.52 -43.20 26.36
CA LEU A 487 -19.74 -42.45 27.61
C LEU A 487 -18.80 -41.24 27.74
N ASN A 488 -17.54 -41.34 27.30
CA ASN A 488 -16.62 -40.19 27.27
C ASN A 488 -17.12 -39.08 26.34
N LYS A 489 -17.66 -39.43 25.17
CA LYS A 489 -18.25 -38.45 24.24
C LYS A 489 -19.45 -37.74 24.86
N ASN A 490 -20.31 -38.49 25.56
CA ASN A 490 -21.45 -37.91 26.29
C ASN A 490 -20.99 -37.01 27.44
N LEU A 491 -19.91 -37.37 28.13
CA LEU A 491 -19.33 -36.57 29.20
C LEU A 491 -18.76 -35.25 28.67
N GLU A 492 -18.07 -35.26 27.53
CA GLU A 492 -17.58 -34.05 26.87
C GLU A 492 -18.72 -33.10 26.49
N GLU A 493 -19.83 -33.64 25.97
CA GLU A 493 -21.02 -32.86 25.64
C GLU A 493 -21.67 -32.22 26.89
N LEU A 494 -21.78 -32.99 27.98
CA LEU A 494 -22.28 -32.49 29.26
C LEU A 494 -21.36 -31.41 29.84
N HIS A 495 -20.04 -31.57 29.80
CA HIS A 495 -19.08 -30.57 30.27
C HIS A 495 -19.16 -29.28 29.45
N SER A 496 -19.31 -29.38 28.13
CA SER A 496 -19.53 -28.22 27.24
C SER A 496 -20.82 -27.47 27.60
N ARG A 497 -21.90 -28.22 27.90
CA ARG A 497 -23.17 -27.63 28.33
C ARG A 497 -23.09 -26.99 29.71
N ILE A 498 -22.44 -27.64 30.68
CA ILE A 498 -22.18 -27.10 32.02
C ILE A 498 -21.40 -25.78 31.92
N HIS A 499 -20.32 -25.75 31.13
CA HIS A 499 -19.54 -24.54 30.91
C HIS A 499 -20.38 -23.42 30.29
N THR A 500 -21.25 -23.75 29.32
CA THR A 500 -22.17 -22.78 28.70
C THR A 500 -23.17 -22.21 29.71
N VAL A 501 -23.75 -23.05 30.58
CA VAL A 501 -24.72 -22.63 31.60
C VAL A 501 -24.03 -21.84 32.73
N GLN A 502 -22.84 -22.25 33.17
CA GLN A 502 -22.03 -21.51 34.15
C GLN A 502 -21.59 -20.14 33.61
N SER A 503 -21.17 -20.07 32.34
CA SER A 503 -20.81 -18.79 31.71
C SER A 503 -22.00 -17.84 31.60
N LYS A 504 -23.24 -18.35 31.53
CA LYS A 504 -24.46 -17.54 31.57
C LYS A 504 -24.82 -17.06 32.98
N LEU A 505 -24.50 -17.86 34.02
CA LEU A 505 -24.77 -17.55 35.43
C LEU A 505 -23.70 -16.67 36.11
N GLY A 506 -22.44 -16.73 35.66
CA GLY A 506 -21.33 -15.99 36.28
C GLY A 506 -21.15 -16.33 37.76
N ASP A 507 -20.90 -15.31 38.60
CA ASP A 507 -20.68 -15.43 40.06
C ASP A 507 -21.94 -15.86 40.84
N ASN A 508 -23.09 -15.99 40.18
CA ASN A 508 -24.32 -16.54 40.76
C ASN A 508 -24.45 -18.06 40.55
N GLY A 509 -23.47 -18.72 39.93
CA GLY A 509 -23.37 -20.18 39.97
C GLY A 509 -23.15 -20.69 41.40
N PHE A 510 -23.38 -21.99 41.63
CA PHE A 510 -22.96 -22.60 42.89
C PHE A 510 -21.43 -22.50 42.97
N SER A 511 -20.93 -21.68 43.91
CA SER A 511 -19.51 -21.60 44.28
C SER A 511 -19.01 -22.94 44.78
#